data_AF-A0A7Y5SVU0-F1
#
_entry.id   AF-A0A7Y5SVU0-F1
#
_cell.length_a   1.000
_cell.length_b   1.000
_cell.length_c   1.000
_cell.angle_alpha   90.00
_cell.angle_beta   90.00
_cell.angle_gamma   90.00
#
_symmetry.space_group_name_H-M   'P 1'
#
loop_
_entity.id
_entity.type
_entity.pdbx_description
1 polymer ?
#
loop_
_entity_poly.entity_id
_entity_poly.type
_entity_poly.pdbx_seq_one_letter_code
_entity_poly.pdbx_strand_id
1 'polypeptide(L)'
;MSRKRVFTTGEAAALCKVSQQTIIRCFDSGRLNGFRVPGSKFRRIPREELLRFMRANDIPTGLMEHADRPRILAVDDDPAILDLYKGLLARDGRYDLREATTGYDAGLLTESFRPHLILLDYMLPDINGAIVCRRLRENPALAGTRVLCISGMADENVVHELRQAGADDFLMKPFEGRHLCDRVDALLAPRQAAEEAR
;
A
#
# COMPACT_ATOMS: atom_id res chain seq x y z
N MET A 1 6.92 4.22 -0.46
CA MET A 1 7.15 5.68 -0.27
C MET A 1 6.77 6.05 1.15
N SER A 2 7.63 6.77 1.86
CA SER A 2 7.42 7.13 3.27
C SER A 2 6.21 8.05 3.44
N ARG A 3 5.33 7.71 4.39
CA ARG A 3 4.14 8.48 4.77
C ARG A 3 4.57 9.88 5.18
N LYS A 4 4.35 10.88 4.31
CA LYS A 4 4.84 12.24 4.55
C LYS A 4 4.15 12.84 5.78
N ARG A 5 4.94 13.06 6.83
CA ARG A 5 4.44 13.52 8.16
C ARG A 5 4.23 15.03 8.24
N VAL A 6 4.90 15.80 7.38
CA VAL A 6 4.90 17.27 7.42
C VAL A 6 4.78 17.83 6.01
N PHE A 7 3.85 18.77 5.83
CA PHE A 7 3.52 19.40 4.57
C PHE A 7 3.99 20.86 4.54
N THR A 8 4.40 21.31 3.35
CA THR A 8 4.56 22.74 3.09
C THR A 8 3.20 23.40 2.84
N THR A 9 3.15 24.73 2.86
CA THR A 9 1.92 25.47 2.52
C THR A 9 1.43 25.20 1.10
N GLY A 10 2.35 24.97 0.14
CA GLY A 10 1.98 24.68 -1.24
C GLY A 10 1.38 23.27 -1.38
N GLU A 11 1.96 22.29 -0.70
CA GLU A 11 1.45 20.91 -0.69
C GLU A 11 0.09 20.82 0.00
N ALA A 12 -0.07 21.47 1.16
CA ALA A 12 -1.35 21.56 1.84
C ALA A 12 -2.41 22.25 0.98
N ALA A 13 -2.04 23.29 0.24
CA ALA A 13 -2.95 24.00 -0.66
C ALA A 13 -3.43 23.11 -1.81
N ALA A 14 -2.52 22.35 -2.43
CA ALA A 14 -2.85 21.40 -3.48
C ALA A 14 -3.81 20.31 -2.98
N LEU A 15 -3.57 19.77 -1.78
CA LEU A 15 -4.44 18.74 -1.17
C LEU A 15 -5.82 19.28 -0.80
N CYS A 16 -5.89 20.49 -0.28
CA CYS A 16 -7.14 21.15 0.06
C CYS A 16 -7.87 21.77 -1.15
N LYS A 17 -7.26 21.74 -2.35
CA LYS A 17 -7.74 22.43 -3.56
C LYS A 17 -8.04 23.91 -3.35
N VAL A 18 -7.17 24.60 -2.60
CA VAL A 18 -7.25 26.05 -2.34
C VAL A 18 -5.94 26.75 -2.71
N SER A 19 -5.93 28.08 -2.68
CA SER A 19 -4.68 28.82 -2.89
C SER A 19 -3.69 28.65 -1.73
N GLN A 20 -2.39 28.73 -2.03
CA GLN A 20 -1.35 28.77 -0.99
C GLN A 20 -1.54 29.94 -0.01
N GLN A 21 -2.05 31.09 -0.47
CA GLN A 21 -2.34 32.23 0.39
C GLN A 21 -3.45 31.94 1.40
N THR A 22 -4.46 31.16 1.02
CA THR A 22 -5.53 30.71 1.93
C THR A 22 -4.95 29.88 3.08
N ILE A 23 -4.09 28.91 2.77
CA ILE A 23 -3.41 28.10 3.80
C ILE A 23 -2.53 28.96 4.70
N ILE A 24 -1.77 29.92 4.13
CA ILE A 24 -0.95 30.85 4.91
C ILE A 24 -1.80 31.68 5.87
N ARG A 25 -2.93 32.24 5.42
CA ARG A 25 -3.85 33.02 6.26
C ARG A 25 -4.46 32.16 7.38
N CYS A 26 -4.90 30.95 7.07
CA CYS A 26 -5.41 30.01 8.07
C CYS A 26 -4.34 29.64 9.11
N PHE A 27 -3.09 29.47 8.68
CA PHE A 27 -1.98 29.21 9.60
C PHE A 27 -1.70 30.41 10.51
N ASP A 28 -1.55 31.60 9.92
CA ASP A 28 -1.20 32.81 10.65
C ASP A 28 -2.30 33.28 11.61
N SER A 29 -3.56 32.93 11.32
CA SER A 29 -4.71 33.16 12.22
C SER A 29 -4.91 32.06 13.27
N GLY A 30 -4.09 31.00 13.29
CA GLY A 30 -4.21 29.89 14.23
C GLY A 30 -5.32 28.89 13.92
N ARG A 31 -6.02 29.02 12.79
CA ARG A 31 -7.03 28.02 12.36
C ARG A 31 -6.40 26.70 11.90
N LEU A 32 -5.16 26.76 11.41
CA LEU A 32 -4.36 25.60 11.00
C LEU A 32 -3.04 25.59 11.77
N ASN A 33 -2.83 24.61 12.64
CA ASN A 33 -1.64 24.59 13.48
C ASN A 33 -0.43 24.00 12.76
N GLY A 34 0.75 24.35 13.27
CA GLY A 34 2.03 23.78 12.87
C GLY A 34 3.17 24.66 13.39
N PHE A 35 4.33 24.58 12.76
CA PHE A 35 5.51 25.33 13.21
C PHE A 35 6.18 26.08 12.05
N ARG A 36 6.96 27.10 12.40
CA ARG A 36 7.86 27.76 11.46
C ARG A 36 9.23 27.12 11.55
N VAL A 37 9.91 27.02 10.41
CA VAL A 37 11.30 26.56 10.39
C VAL A 37 12.18 27.64 11.02
N PRO A 38 13.02 27.32 12.03
CA PRO A 38 13.93 28.30 12.63
C PRO A 38 14.78 28.99 11.55
N GLY A 39 14.92 30.32 11.64
CA GLY A 39 15.69 31.12 10.67
C GLY A 39 15.00 31.32 9.31
N SER A 40 13.75 30.88 9.13
CA SER A 40 13.02 31.06 7.87
C SER A 40 11.56 31.45 8.10
N LYS A 41 10.95 32.05 7.06
CA LYS A 41 9.50 32.36 7.03
C LYS A 41 8.65 31.16 6.63
N PHE A 42 9.26 30.00 6.33
CA PHE A 42 8.55 28.81 5.88
C PHE A 42 7.76 28.16 7.02
N ARG A 43 6.52 27.77 6.70
CA ARG A 43 5.62 27.06 7.60
C ARG A 43 5.65 25.57 7.29
N ARG A 44 5.43 24.76 8.33
CA ARG A 44 5.38 23.31 8.29
C ARG A 44 4.14 22.85 9.03
N ILE A 45 3.29 22.12 8.32
CA ILE A 45 1.97 21.71 8.77
C ILE A 45 2.03 20.20 9.02
N PRO A 46 1.93 19.73 10.27
CA PRO A 46 1.83 18.31 10.57
C PRO A 46 0.60 17.69 9.89
N ARG A 47 0.73 16.43 9.48
CA ARG A 47 -0.36 15.68 8.82
C ARG A 47 -1.67 15.69 9.62
N GLU A 48 -1.57 15.45 10.93
CA GLU A 48 -2.72 15.39 11.83
C GLU A 48 -3.48 16.73 11.89
N GLU A 49 -2.74 17.84 11.92
CA GLU A 49 -3.33 19.18 11.89
C GLU A 49 -3.97 19.50 10.55
N LEU A 50 -3.36 19.08 9.43
CA LEU A 50 -3.95 19.26 8.11
C LEU A 50 -5.25 18.47 7.96
N LEU A 51 -5.28 17.20 8.39
CA LEU A 51 -6.50 16.40 8.39
C LEU A 51 -7.58 17.00 9.29
N ARG A 52 -7.23 17.43 10.50
CA ARG A 52 -8.15 18.08 11.43
C ARG A 52 -8.77 19.31 10.79
N PHE A 53 -7.95 20.15 10.16
CA PHE A 53 -8.41 21.32 9.43
C PHE A 53 -9.33 20.97 8.27
N MET A 54 -8.97 19.95 7.46
CA MET A 54 -9.81 19.52 6.34
C MET A 54 -11.19 19.06 6.81
N ARG A 55 -11.26 18.20 7.83
CA ARG A 55 -12.52 17.74 8.42
C ARG A 55 -13.35 18.87 8.99
N ALA A 56 -12.72 19.80 9.71
CA ALA A 56 -13.41 20.93 10.32
C ALA A 56 -13.96 21.96 9.31
N ASN A 57 -13.57 21.87 8.03
CA ASN A 57 -14.04 22.76 6.97
C ASN A 57 -14.67 21.97 5.80
N ASP A 58 -15.10 20.72 6.05
CA ASP A 58 -15.74 19.84 5.07
C ASP A 58 -14.95 19.65 3.75
N ILE A 59 -13.62 19.72 3.83
CA ILE A 59 -12.73 19.49 2.70
C ILE A 59 -12.53 17.97 2.52
N PRO A 60 -12.75 17.41 1.32
CA PRO A 60 -12.56 15.98 1.08
C PRO A 60 -11.14 15.50 1.43
N THR A 61 -11.03 14.60 2.41
CA THR A 61 -9.75 14.01 2.86
C THR A 61 -9.29 12.83 2.03
N GLY A 62 -10.13 12.34 1.10
CA GLY A 62 -9.90 11.12 0.34
C GLY A 62 -8.51 11.04 -0.29
N LEU A 63 -8.00 12.13 -0.88
CA LEU A 63 -6.66 12.15 -1.49
C LEU A 63 -5.52 11.88 -0.49
N MET A 64 -5.66 12.33 0.76
CA MET A 64 -4.67 12.07 1.82
C MET A 64 -4.91 10.73 2.53
N GLU A 65 -6.15 10.23 2.52
CA GLU A 65 -6.50 8.94 3.11
C GLU A 65 -6.13 7.79 2.18
N HIS A 66 -6.34 7.91 0.87
CA HIS A 66 -5.92 6.92 -0.14
C HIS A 66 -4.40 6.78 -0.20
N ALA A 67 -3.65 7.88 -0.06
CA ALA A 67 -2.19 7.84 -0.02
C ALA A 67 -1.62 7.02 1.16
N ASP A 68 -2.43 6.78 2.19
CA ASP A 68 -2.07 6.03 3.39
C ASP A 68 -2.57 4.59 3.42
N ARG A 69 -3.49 4.23 2.52
CA ARG A 69 -4.00 2.88 2.45
C ARG A 69 -2.89 1.97 1.95
N PRO A 70 -2.66 0.82 2.59
CA PRO A 70 -1.77 -0.15 2.02
C PRO A 70 -2.27 -0.55 0.62
N ARG A 71 -1.39 -0.36 -0.37
CA ARG A 71 -1.62 -0.77 -1.75
C ARG A 71 -1.45 -2.28 -1.87
N ILE A 72 -2.48 -2.96 -2.34
CA ILE A 72 -2.49 -4.41 -2.59
C ILE A 72 -2.69 -4.62 -4.09
N LEU A 73 -1.86 -5.45 -4.70
CA LEU A 73 -2.07 -5.93 -6.07
C LEU A 73 -2.50 -7.39 -6.00
N ALA A 74 -3.71 -7.70 -6.45
CA ALA A 74 -4.17 -9.08 -6.61
C ALA A 74 -3.91 -9.56 -8.03
N VAL A 75 -3.32 -10.75 -8.17
CA VAL A 75 -2.95 -11.35 -9.44
C VAL A 75 -3.48 -12.77 -9.49
N ASP A 76 -4.51 -12.98 -10.30
CA ASP A 76 -5.20 -14.27 -10.44
C ASP A 76 -5.90 -14.25 -11.81
N ASP A 77 -5.80 -15.33 -12.59
CA ASP A 77 -6.43 -15.42 -13.90
C ASP A 77 -7.93 -15.74 -13.82
N ASP A 78 -8.42 -16.15 -12.64
CA ASP A 78 -9.85 -16.37 -12.37
C ASP A 78 -10.53 -15.08 -11.87
N PRO A 79 -11.43 -14.47 -12.67
CA PRO A 79 -12.16 -13.26 -12.27
C PRO A 79 -13.02 -13.46 -11.01
N ALA A 80 -13.51 -14.67 -10.76
CA ALA A 80 -14.32 -14.96 -9.57
C ALA A 80 -13.50 -14.85 -8.28
N ILE A 81 -12.22 -15.23 -8.34
CA ILE A 81 -11.29 -15.08 -7.22
C ILE A 81 -10.92 -13.60 -7.01
N LEU A 82 -10.70 -12.84 -8.08
CA LEU A 82 -10.49 -11.39 -7.98
C LEU A 82 -11.70 -10.66 -7.37
N ASP A 83 -12.91 -11.05 -7.76
CA ASP A 83 -14.15 -10.50 -7.17
C ASP A 83 -14.32 -10.89 -5.70
N LEU A 84 -13.89 -12.11 -5.30
CA LEU A 84 -13.79 -12.48 -3.90
C LEU A 84 -12.81 -11.56 -3.14
N TYR A 85 -11.62 -11.29 -3.68
CA TYR A 85 -10.65 -10.38 -3.05
C TYR A 85 -11.19 -8.97 -2.90
N LYS A 86 -11.84 -8.41 -3.93
CA LYS A 86 -12.56 -7.12 -3.80
C LYS A 86 -13.58 -7.16 -2.68
N GLY A 87 -14.39 -8.22 -2.64
CA GLY A 87 -15.41 -8.43 -1.61
C GLY A 87 -14.84 -8.55 -0.19
N LEU A 88 -13.61 -9.01 -0.02
CA LEU A 88 -12.98 -9.14 1.30
C LEU A 88 -12.17 -7.90 1.69
N LEU A 89 -11.45 -7.30 0.75
CA LEU A 89 -10.40 -6.32 1.04
C LEU A 89 -10.82 -4.87 0.69
N ALA A 90 -11.71 -4.66 -0.28
CA ALA A 90 -12.10 -3.31 -0.70
C ALA A 90 -13.27 -2.73 0.11
N ARG A 91 -14.10 -3.57 0.75
CA ARG A 91 -15.38 -3.16 1.37
C ARG A 91 -15.27 -2.06 2.42
N ASP A 92 -14.23 -2.13 3.26
CA ASP A 92 -14.08 -1.20 4.39
C ASP A 92 -13.21 0.01 4.04
N GLY A 93 -12.74 0.11 2.79
CA GLY A 93 -11.83 1.16 2.35
C GLY A 93 -10.46 1.13 3.04
N ARG A 94 -10.09 0.01 3.69
CA ARG A 94 -8.82 -0.13 4.43
C ARG A 94 -7.61 -0.21 3.52
N TYR A 95 -7.78 -0.79 2.33
CA TYR A 95 -6.71 -0.98 1.34
C TYR A 95 -7.02 -0.25 0.04
N ASP A 96 -5.98 -0.02 -0.75
CA ASP A 96 -6.08 0.40 -2.15
C ASP A 96 -5.76 -0.84 -3.00
N LEU A 97 -6.80 -1.49 -3.53
CA LEU A 97 -6.69 -2.75 -4.26
C LEU A 97 -6.68 -2.49 -5.77
N ARG A 98 -5.70 -3.08 -6.46
CA ARG A 98 -5.69 -3.22 -7.92
C ARG A 98 -5.57 -4.68 -8.29
N GLU A 99 -5.94 -4.99 -9.53
CA GLU A 99 -6.03 -6.35 -10.03
C GLU A 99 -5.27 -6.50 -11.35
N ALA A 100 -4.74 -7.69 -11.56
CA ALA A 100 -4.18 -8.15 -12.83
C ALA A 100 -4.62 -9.59 -13.07
N THR A 101 -4.93 -9.93 -14.32
CA THR A 101 -5.27 -11.30 -14.73
C THR A 101 -4.12 -12.02 -15.41
N THR A 102 -2.99 -11.34 -15.59
CA THR A 102 -1.79 -11.87 -16.24
C THR A 102 -0.54 -11.43 -15.49
N GLY A 103 0.52 -12.23 -15.60
CA GLY A 103 1.85 -11.89 -15.08
C GLY A 103 2.43 -10.63 -15.73
N TYR A 104 2.17 -10.42 -17.02
CA TYR A 104 2.61 -9.21 -17.72
C TYR A 104 1.98 -7.94 -17.14
N ASP A 105 0.65 -7.91 -16.98
CA ASP A 105 -0.06 -6.76 -16.40
C ASP A 105 0.34 -6.55 -14.93
N ALA A 106 0.55 -7.64 -14.20
CA ALA A 106 1.05 -7.59 -12.83
C ALA A 106 2.42 -6.91 -12.76
N GLY A 107 3.32 -7.17 -13.71
CA GLY A 107 4.61 -6.50 -13.82
C GLY A 107 4.48 -4.98 -14.02
N LEU A 108 3.66 -4.57 -15.01
CA LEU A 108 3.41 -3.15 -15.30
C LEU A 108 2.77 -2.41 -14.11
N LEU A 109 1.80 -3.04 -13.46
CA LEU A 109 1.15 -2.49 -12.27
C LEU A 109 2.11 -2.45 -11.09
N THR A 110 2.98 -3.44 -10.91
CA THR A 110 3.97 -3.42 -9.83
C THR A 110 4.88 -2.19 -9.91
N GLU A 111 5.35 -1.84 -11.11
CA GLU A 111 6.23 -0.68 -11.28
C GLU A 111 5.53 0.66 -11.07
N SER A 112 4.31 0.81 -11.61
CA SER A 112 3.54 2.05 -11.58
C SER A 112 2.79 2.26 -10.27
N PHE A 113 2.20 1.20 -9.71
CA PHE A 113 1.40 1.24 -8.49
C PHE A 113 2.25 1.08 -7.22
N ARG A 114 3.42 0.43 -7.31
CA ARG A 114 4.31 0.15 -6.16
C ARG A 114 3.53 -0.45 -4.98
N PRO A 115 2.93 -1.65 -5.16
CA PRO A 115 2.16 -2.30 -4.10
C PRO A 115 3.03 -2.52 -2.86
N HIS A 116 2.40 -2.52 -1.69
CA HIS A 116 3.05 -2.97 -0.45
C HIS A 116 2.90 -4.49 -0.27
N LEU A 117 1.84 -5.07 -0.83
CA LEU A 117 1.58 -6.51 -0.85
C LEU A 117 1.07 -6.93 -2.23
N ILE A 118 1.56 -8.07 -2.71
CA ILE A 118 1.05 -8.74 -3.90
C ILE A 118 0.40 -10.06 -3.43
N LEU A 119 -0.87 -10.26 -3.78
CA LEU A 119 -1.54 -11.56 -3.71
C LEU A 119 -1.34 -12.23 -5.05
N LEU A 120 -0.58 -13.32 -5.09
CA LEU A 120 -0.12 -13.90 -6.34
C LEU A 120 -0.60 -15.35 -6.46
N ASP A 121 -1.41 -15.66 -7.47
CA ASP A 121 -1.61 -17.05 -7.86
C ASP A 121 -0.28 -17.67 -8.32
N TYR A 122 0.02 -18.86 -7.81
CA TYR A 122 1.16 -19.65 -8.24
C TYR A 122 1.06 -20.05 -9.71
N MET A 123 -0.15 -20.38 -10.18
CA MET A 123 -0.42 -20.93 -11.51
C MET A 123 -1.09 -19.88 -12.40
N LEU A 124 -0.32 -18.93 -12.94
CA LEU A 124 -0.81 -18.06 -14.01
C LEU A 124 -0.52 -18.68 -15.39
N PRO A 125 -1.34 -18.40 -16.41
CA PRO A 125 -1.18 -18.97 -17.75
C PRO A 125 0.11 -18.52 -18.46
N ASP A 126 0.66 -17.36 -18.11
CA ASP A 126 1.78 -16.71 -18.79
C ASP A 126 3.08 -16.70 -17.99
N ILE A 127 3.04 -16.88 -16.67
CA ILE A 127 4.22 -16.88 -15.81
C ILE A 127 4.04 -17.73 -14.55
N ASN A 128 5.11 -18.36 -14.07
CA ASN A 128 5.09 -19.04 -12.77
C ASN A 128 5.32 -18.01 -11.64
N GLY A 129 4.55 -18.10 -10.56
CA GLY A 129 4.67 -17.21 -9.40
C GLY A 129 6.08 -17.17 -8.77
N ALA A 130 6.87 -18.24 -8.85
CA ALA A 130 8.27 -18.27 -8.42
C ALA A 130 9.15 -17.30 -9.24
N ILE A 131 8.90 -17.17 -10.55
CA ILE A 131 9.64 -16.24 -11.42
C ILE A 131 9.32 -14.80 -11.04
N VAL A 132 8.05 -14.51 -10.76
CA VAL A 132 7.61 -13.18 -10.29
C VAL A 132 8.32 -12.83 -8.98
N CYS A 133 8.35 -13.75 -8.01
CA CYS A 133 9.04 -13.53 -6.74
C CYS A 133 10.53 -13.20 -6.94
N ARG A 134 11.25 -13.97 -7.77
CA ARG A 134 12.68 -13.71 -8.05
C ARG A 134 12.90 -12.33 -8.65
N ARG A 135 12.12 -11.96 -9.68
CA ARG A 135 12.21 -10.65 -10.33
C ARG A 135 11.93 -9.49 -9.36
N LEU A 136 10.98 -9.65 -8.44
CA LEU A 136 10.70 -8.66 -7.40
C LEU A 136 11.91 -8.48 -6.46
N ARG A 137 12.58 -9.57 -6.09
CA ARG A 137 13.76 -9.55 -5.21
C ARG A 137 15.02 -9.02 -5.91
N GLU A 138 15.14 -9.20 -7.21
CA GLU A 138 16.22 -8.62 -8.03
C GLU A 138 16.13 -7.09 -8.15
N ASN A 139 14.96 -6.49 -7.89
CA ASN A 139 14.75 -5.05 -7.96
C ASN A 139 14.80 -4.39 -6.57
N PRO A 140 15.87 -3.65 -6.22
CA PRO A 140 16.00 -3.01 -4.91
C PRO A 140 14.87 -2.03 -4.59
N ALA A 141 14.29 -1.40 -5.62
CA ALA A 141 13.19 -0.46 -5.44
C ALA A 141 11.86 -1.14 -5.06
N LEU A 142 11.79 -2.47 -5.16
CA LEU A 142 10.64 -3.30 -4.78
C LEU A 142 10.94 -4.21 -3.59
N ALA A 143 12.13 -4.10 -2.96
CA ALA A 143 12.53 -4.93 -1.84
C ALA A 143 11.59 -4.88 -0.63
N GLY A 144 10.85 -3.78 -0.45
CA GLY A 144 9.83 -3.63 0.59
C GLY A 144 8.46 -4.21 0.24
N THR A 145 8.26 -4.73 -0.97
CA THR A 145 7.00 -5.34 -1.43
C THR A 145 6.89 -6.75 -0.88
N ARG A 146 5.81 -7.03 -0.17
CA ARG A 146 5.49 -8.37 0.32
C ARG A 146 4.79 -9.19 -0.76
N VAL A 147 4.97 -10.50 -0.72
CA VAL A 147 4.30 -11.44 -1.63
C VAL A 147 3.63 -12.54 -0.81
N LEU A 148 2.30 -12.63 -0.89
CA LEU A 148 1.51 -13.75 -0.42
C LEU A 148 1.17 -14.61 -1.63
N CYS A 149 1.80 -15.79 -1.73
CA CYS A 149 1.48 -16.74 -2.78
C CYS A 149 0.22 -17.53 -2.41
N ILE A 150 -0.66 -17.72 -3.38
CA ILE A 150 -1.92 -18.43 -3.21
C ILE A 150 -1.93 -19.58 -4.22
N SER A 151 -2.16 -20.81 -3.77
CA SER A 151 -2.08 -21.99 -4.65
C SER A 151 -3.13 -23.03 -4.28
N GLY A 152 -3.77 -23.63 -5.29
CA GLY A 152 -4.61 -24.82 -5.09
C GLY A 152 -3.82 -26.12 -4.91
N MET A 153 -2.52 -26.11 -5.23
CA MET A 153 -1.62 -27.22 -4.98
C MET A 153 -0.65 -26.87 -3.86
N ALA A 154 -0.75 -27.59 -2.75
CA ALA A 154 0.12 -27.43 -1.60
C ALA A 154 0.95 -28.68 -1.36
N ASP A 155 1.67 -29.08 -2.40
CA ASP A 155 2.82 -29.95 -2.21
C ASP A 155 3.90 -29.18 -1.45
N GLU A 156 4.55 -29.83 -0.48
CA GLU A 156 5.68 -29.29 0.26
C GLU A 156 6.79 -28.79 -0.68
N ASN A 157 6.95 -29.43 -1.84
CA ASN A 157 7.92 -29.02 -2.86
C ASN A 157 7.61 -27.62 -3.43
N VAL A 158 6.34 -27.33 -3.71
CA VAL A 158 5.89 -26.02 -4.25
C VAL A 158 6.06 -24.94 -3.19
N VAL A 159 5.67 -25.22 -1.94
CA VAL A 159 5.84 -24.27 -0.83
C VAL A 159 7.32 -23.98 -0.60
N HIS A 160 8.17 -25.01 -0.67
CA HIS A 160 9.61 -24.86 -0.53
C HIS A 160 10.21 -24.03 -1.68
N GLU A 161 9.81 -24.29 -2.93
CA GLU A 161 10.24 -23.49 -4.09
C GLU A 161 9.86 -22.01 -3.95
N LEU A 162 8.62 -21.72 -3.57
CA LEU A 162 8.12 -20.35 -3.40
C LEU A 162 8.88 -19.59 -2.31
N ARG A 163 9.16 -20.25 -1.18
CA ARG A 163 9.98 -19.66 -0.10
C ARG A 163 11.39 -19.34 -0.59
N GLN A 164 12.02 -20.25 -1.33
CA GLN A 164 13.34 -20.00 -1.91
C GLN A 164 13.34 -18.90 -2.95
N ALA A 165 12.25 -18.76 -3.71
CA ALA A 165 12.05 -17.67 -4.66
C ALA A 165 11.81 -16.31 -3.99
N GLY A 166 11.58 -16.29 -2.67
CA GLY A 166 11.46 -15.08 -1.87
C GLY A 166 10.03 -14.66 -1.54
N ALA A 167 9.04 -15.56 -1.63
CA ALA A 167 7.69 -15.32 -1.10
C ALA A 167 7.72 -15.11 0.43
N ASP A 168 6.89 -14.19 0.93
CA ASP A 168 6.84 -13.87 2.37
C ASP A 168 5.91 -14.80 3.14
N ASP A 169 4.82 -15.25 2.52
CA ASP A 169 3.89 -16.24 3.08
C ASP A 169 3.13 -16.97 1.97
N PHE A 170 2.36 -17.99 2.34
CA PHE A 170 1.59 -18.83 1.42
C PHE A 170 0.20 -19.17 1.99
N LEU A 171 -0.79 -19.26 1.10
CA LEU A 171 -2.16 -19.65 1.45
C LEU A 171 -2.69 -20.70 0.45
N MET A 172 -3.23 -21.80 0.97
CA MET A 172 -3.78 -22.88 0.15
C MET A 172 -5.22 -22.58 -0.27
N LYS A 173 -5.58 -22.81 -1.54
CA LYS A 173 -6.98 -22.85 -2.01
C LYS A 173 -7.57 -24.26 -1.74
N PRO A 174 -8.84 -24.39 -1.30
CA PRO A 174 -9.74 -23.30 -0.91
C PRO A 174 -9.39 -22.73 0.48
N PHE A 175 -9.55 -21.42 0.65
CA PHE A 175 -9.32 -20.74 1.92
C PHE A 175 -10.60 -20.04 2.41
N GLU A 176 -10.71 -19.87 3.72
CA GLU A 176 -11.73 -19.00 4.31
C GLU A 176 -11.30 -17.54 4.18
N GLY A 177 -12.24 -16.65 3.85
CA GLY A 177 -11.94 -15.22 3.70
C GLY A 177 -11.29 -14.58 4.93
N ARG A 178 -11.62 -15.06 6.13
CA ARG A 178 -10.98 -14.61 7.38
C ARG A 178 -9.47 -14.89 7.39
N HIS A 179 -9.04 -16.07 6.92
CA HIS A 179 -7.63 -16.44 6.91
C HIS A 179 -6.85 -15.58 5.91
N LEU A 180 -7.45 -15.22 4.78
CA LEU A 180 -6.84 -14.26 3.85
C LEU A 180 -6.64 -12.90 4.54
N CYS A 181 -7.67 -12.36 5.18
CA CYS A 181 -7.60 -11.08 5.89
C CYS A 181 -6.50 -11.08 6.97
N ASP A 182 -6.45 -12.13 7.80
CA ASP A 182 -5.45 -12.26 8.87
C ASP A 182 -4.01 -12.24 8.30
N ARG A 183 -3.78 -12.94 7.19
CA ARG A 183 -2.48 -13.01 6.51
C ARG A 183 -2.10 -11.68 5.88
N VAL A 184 -3.06 -11.01 5.23
CA VAL A 184 -2.89 -9.67 4.66
C VAL A 184 -2.50 -8.68 5.76
N ASP A 185 -3.23 -8.66 6.88
CA ASP A 185 -2.96 -7.77 8.00
C ASP A 185 -1.59 -8.04 8.63
N ALA A 186 -1.21 -9.32 8.82
CA ALA A 186 0.09 -9.69 9.34
C ALA A 186 1.25 -9.25 8.43
N LEU A 187 1.12 -9.38 7.11
CA LEU A 187 2.15 -8.99 6.15
C LEU A 187 2.28 -7.47 5.99
N LEU A 188 1.17 -6.74 6.13
CA LEU A 188 1.14 -5.28 6.04
C LEU A 188 1.44 -4.58 7.37
N ALA A 189 1.43 -5.31 8.49
CA ALA A 189 1.82 -4.78 9.77
C ALA A 189 3.24 -4.20 9.72
N PRO A 190 3.52 -3.07 10.40
CA PRO A 190 4.87 -2.55 10.49
C PRO A 190 5.77 -3.63 11.06
N ARG A 191 6.89 -3.93 10.39
CA ARG A 191 7.96 -4.75 10.95
C ARG A 191 8.40 -4.05 12.25
N GLN A 192 7.97 -4.55 13.40
CA GLN A 192 8.53 -4.12 14.68
C GLN A 192 10.05 -4.22 14.55
N ALA A 193 10.75 -3.19 15.00
CA ALA A 193 12.16 -2.94 14.78
C ALA A 193 13.06 -4.16 15.07
N ALA A 194 13.19 -5.07 14.12
CA ALA A 194 14.26 -6.05 14.06
C ALA A 194 15.47 -5.37 13.40
N GLU A 195 15.97 -4.32 14.07
CA GLU A 195 17.23 -3.63 13.78
C GLU A 195 17.68 -2.69 14.94
N GLU A 196 17.26 -2.97 16.18
CA GLU A 196 18.03 -2.61 17.38
C GLU A 196 18.75 -3.89 17.85
N ALA A 197 19.82 -4.26 17.15
CA ALA A 197 20.93 -5.14 17.59
C ALA A 197 21.54 -5.87 16.38
N ARG A 198 22.36 -5.16 15.61
CA ARG A 198 23.58 -5.77 15.06
C ARG A 198 24.66 -4.73 14.82
#